data_AF-A0A524PSW8-F1
#
_entry.id   AF-A0A524PSW8-F1
#
_cell.length_a   1.000
_cell.length_b   1.000
_cell.length_c   1.000
_cell.angle_alpha   90.00
_cell.angle_beta   90.00
_cell.angle_gamma   90.00
#
_symmetry.space_group_name_H-M   'P 1'
#
loop_
_entity.id
_entity.type
_entity.pdbx_description
1 polymer ?
#
loop_
_entity_poly.entity_id
_entity_poly.type
_entity_poly.pdbx_seq_one_letter_code
_entity_poly.pdbx_strand_id
1 'polypeptide(L)' 'MNRCQVLGISGAALLISLVCTTQAFAYLDPATGSMIVQAVIAAVAAVSVSVGIFWKRLKSFFGRDKEDR' A
#
# COMPACT_ATOMS: atom_id res chain seq x y z
N MET A 1 -28.79 -13.65 33.41
CA MET A 1 -28.68 -13.69 31.93
C MET A 1 -27.35 -13.11 31.46
N ASN A 2 -26.29 -13.86 31.76
CA ASN A 2 -25.19 -14.31 30.89
C ASN A 2 -24.57 -13.26 29.96
N ARG A 3 -23.63 -12.48 30.50
CA ARG A 3 -22.73 -11.55 29.78
C ARG A 3 -22.08 -12.15 28.52
N CYS A 4 -21.93 -13.48 28.48
CA CYS A 4 -21.43 -14.23 27.30
C CYS A 4 -22.41 -14.24 26.11
N GLN A 5 -23.74 -14.25 26.35
CA GLN A 5 -24.72 -14.19 25.26
C GLN A 5 -24.77 -12.78 24.62
N VAL A 6 -24.65 -11.74 25.44
CA VAL A 6 -24.60 -10.35 24.94
C VAL A 6 -23.32 -10.10 24.13
N LEU A 7 -22.18 -10.66 24.56
CA LEU A 7 -20.92 -10.62 23.79
C LEU A 7 -21.06 -11.32 22.43
N GLY A 8 -21.73 -12.48 22.39
CA GLY A 8 -21.95 -13.25 21.16
C GLY A 8 -22.86 -12.54 20.16
N ILE A 9 -23.96 -11.96 20.64
CA ILE A 9 -24.91 -11.21 19.79
C ILE A 9 -24.26 -9.92 19.26
N SER A 10 -23.47 -9.22 20.08
CA SER A 10 -22.77 -8.00 19.66
C SER A 10 -21.66 -8.29 18.65
N GLY A 11 -20.94 -9.41 18.80
CA GLY A 11 -19.93 -9.85 17.84
C GLY A 11 -20.54 -10.27 16.50
N ALA A 12 -21.64 -11.02 16.52
CA ALA A 12 -22.35 -11.41 15.31
C ALA A 12 -22.95 -10.20 14.57
N ALA A 13 -23.52 -9.23 15.31
CA ALA A 13 -24.04 -7.99 14.73
C ALA A 13 -22.94 -7.15 14.05
N LEU A 14 -21.74 -7.10 14.65
CA LEU A 14 -20.57 -6.44 14.05
C LEU A 14 -20.15 -7.12 12.75
N LEU A 15 -20.07 -8.45 12.74
CA LEU A 15 -19.71 -9.23 11.55
C LEU A 15 -20.74 -9.08 10.42
N ILE A 16 -22.03 -9.07 10.75
CA ILE A 16 -23.12 -8.86 9.79
C ILE A 16 -23.06 -7.45 9.18
N SER A 17 -22.75 -6.43 9.99
CA SER A 17 -22.59 -5.05 9.51
C SER A 17 -21.38 -4.87 8.57
N LEU A 18 -20.32 -5.67 8.73
CA LEU A 18 -19.15 -5.64 7.84
C LEU A 18 -19.43 -6.26 6.47
N VAL A 19 -20.26 -7.29 6.40
CA VAL A 19 -20.56 -8.02 5.15
C VAL A 19 -21.60 -7.27 4.28
N CYS A 20 -22.36 -6.34 4.87
CA CYS A 20 -23.44 -5.60 4.21
C CYS A 20 -23.02 -4.20 3.67
N THR A 21 -21.73 -3.97 3.38
CA THR A 21 -21.28 -2.70 2.80
C THR A 21 -21.63 -2.61 1.32
N THR A 22 -22.32 -1.54 0.91
CA THR A 22 -22.70 -1.28 -0.49
C THR A 22 -21.58 -0.54 -1.23
N GLN A 23 -21.48 -0.76 -2.54
CA GLN A 23 -20.41 -0.20 -3.40
C GLN A 23 -20.62 1.31 -3.63
N ALA A 24 -19.94 2.16 -2.87
CA ALA A 24 -19.85 3.59 -3.14
C ALA A 24 -18.61 3.89 -4.01
N PHE A 25 -18.82 4.39 -5.23
CA PHE A 25 -17.75 4.89 -6.13
C PHE A 25 -17.30 6.31 -5.74
N ALA A 26 -16.93 6.53 -4.48
CA ALA A 26 -16.27 7.74 -4.02
C ALA A 26 -14.81 7.37 -3.72
N TYR A 27 -13.87 7.95 -4.46
CA TYR A 27 -12.42 7.66 -4.46
C TYR A 27 -11.71 7.95 -3.11
N LEU A 28 -12.46 8.17 -2.03
CA LEU A 28 -11.98 8.63 -0.73
C LEU A 28 -12.67 7.88 0.43
N ASP A 29 -12.75 6.55 0.36
CA ASP A 29 -12.84 5.80 1.61
C ASP A 29 -11.49 5.99 2.35
N PRO A 30 -11.47 6.44 3.63
CA PRO A 30 -10.24 6.72 4.34
C PRO A 30 -9.27 5.52 4.41
N ALA A 31 -9.78 4.29 4.28
CA ALA A 31 -8.94 3.10 4.16
C ALA A 31 -8.21 3.05 2.81
N THR A 32 -8.89 3.34 1.69
CA THR A 32 -8.27 3.39 0.35
C THR A 32 -7.29 4.56 0.22
N GLY A 33 -7.61 5.71 0.81
CA GLY A 33 -6.69 6.86 0.85
C GLY A 33 -5.36 6.51 1.51
N SER A 34 -5.40 5.77 2.63
CA SER A 34 -4.19 5.29 3.33
C SER A 34 -3.39 4.30 2.48
N MET A 35 -4.04 3.39 1.76
CA MET A 35 -3.36 2.43 0.88
C MET A 35 -2.60 3.11 -0.26
N ILE A 36 -3.18 4.14 -0.88
CA ILE A 36 -2.51 4.89 -1.96
C ILE A 36 -1.27 5.59 -1.43
N VAL A 37 -1.36 6.24 -0.27
CA VAL A 37 -0.21 6.90 0.37
C VAL A 37 0.89 5.88 0.69
N GLN A 38 0.52 4.72 1.25
CA GLN A 38 1.47 3.64 1.53
C GLN A 38 2.13 3.11 0.25
N ALA A 39 1.36 2.91 -0.82
CA ALA A 39 1.88 2.43 -2.09
C ALA A 39 2.87 3.43 -2.72
N VAL A 40 2.59 4.72 -2.65
CA VAL A 40 3.49 5.78 -3.14
C VAL A 40 4.79 5.78 -2.34
N ILE A 41 4.71 5.72 -1.01
CA ILE A 41 5.91 5.65 -0.15
C ILE A 41 6.74 4.41 -0.47
N ALA A 42 6.09 3.24 -0.60
CA ALA A 42 6.75 1.99 -0.95
C ALA A 42 7.43 2.07 -2.33
N ALA A 43 6.77 2.67 -3.32
CA ALA A 43 7.33 2.85 -4.66
C ALA A 43 8.58 3.76 -4.62
N VAL A 44 8.51 4.90 -3.93
CA VAL A 44 9.65 5.82 -3.78
C VAL A 44 10.81 5.15 -3.04
N ALA A 45 10.51 4.41 -1.97
CA ALA A 45 11.51 3.65 -1.22
C ALA A 45 12.17 2.57 -2.10
N ALA A 46 11.38 1.80 -2.85
CA ALA A 46 11.89 0.76 -3.74
C ALA A 46 12.77 1.34 -4.85
N VAL A 47 12.36 2.45 -5.49
CA VAL A 47 13.14 3.12 -6.53
C VAL A 47 14.44 3.67 -5.96
N SER A 48 14.40 4.38 -4.83
CA SER A 48 15.60 4.98 -4.24
C SER A 48 16.63 3.92 -3.81
N VAL A 49 16.18 2.82 -3.21
CA VAL A 49 17.05 1.67 -2.88
C VAL A 49 17.60 1.04 -4.16
N SER A 50 16.77 0.81 -5.17
CA SER A 50 17.20 0.20 -6.43
C SER A 50 18.25 1.06 -7.13
N VAL A 51 18.04 2.37 -7.21
CA VAL A 51 19.00 3.33 -7.77
C VAL A 51 20.31 3.33 -6.97
N GLY A 52 20.23 3.30 -5.65
CA GLY A 52 21.41 3.20 -4.78
C GLY A 52 22.23 1.93 -5.03
N ILE A 53 21.57 0.77 -5.10
CA ILE A 53 22.22 -0.54 -5.36
C ILE A 53 22.87 -0.55 -6.75
N PHE A 54 22.16 -0.07 -7.77
CA PHE A 54 22.62 -0.09 -9.14
C PHE A 54 23.41 1.17 -9.55
N TRP A 55 23.73 2.09 -8.64
CA TRP A 55 24.35 3.38 -8.97
C TRP A 55 25.58 3.27 -9.88
N LYS A 56 26.44 2.28 -9.64
CA LYS A 56 27.61 2.01 -10.49
C LYS A 56 27.23 1.52 -11.89
N ARG A 57 26.23 0.64 -11.99
CA ARG A 57 25.73 0.15 -13.29
C ARG A 57 24.96 1.25 -14.01
N LEU A 58 24.07 1.96 -13.35
CA LEU A 58 23.31 3.09 -13.88
C LEU A 58 24.25 4.17 -14.45
N LYS A 59 25.33 4.53 -13.72
CA LYS A 59 26.36 5.42 -14.24
C LYS A 59 27.14 4.86 -15.43
N SER A 60 27.33 3.54 -15.51
CA SER A 60 27.94 2.90 -16.69
C SER A 60 27.01 2.92 -17.90
N PHE A 61 25.69 2.76 -17.70
CA PHE A 61 24.69 2.94 -18.76
C PHE A 61 24.60 4.40 -19.25
N PHE A 62 24.78 5.37 -18.35
CA PHE A 62 24.79 6.80 -18.70
C PHE A 62 26.17 7.33 -19.10
N GLY A 63 27.20 6.50 -19.01
CA GLY A 63 28.61 6.87 -19.15
C GLY A 63 29.31 5.97 -20.14
N ARG A 64 28.87 5.97 -21.40
CA ARG A 64 29.67 5.48 -22.54
C ARG A 64 29.48 6.41 -23.72
N ASP A 65 30.31 7.46 -23.74
CA ASP A 65 31.01 7.85 -24.96
C ASP A 65 32.22 8.72 -24.59
N LYS A 66 33.37 8.08 -24.43
CA LYS A 66 34.62 8.66 -24.89
C LYS A 66 35.29 7.58 -25.72
N GLU A 67 34.85 7.53 -26.97
CA GLU A 67 35.70 7.33 -28.13
C GLU A 67 37.13 7.82 -27.81
N ASP A 68 38.07 6.89 -27.71
CA ASP A 68 39.50 7.18 -27.68
C ASP A 68 40.10 6.55 -28.95
N ARG A 69 40.75 7.40 -29.75
CA ARG A 69 41.24 7.20 -31.11
C ARG A 69 42.76 7.15 -31.08
#